data_AF-A0A5C7N7H4-F1
#
_entry.id   AF-A0A5C7N7H4-F1
#
_cell.length_a   1.000
_cell.length_b   1.000
_cell.length_c   1.000
_cell.angle_alpha   90.00
_cell.angle_beta   90.00
_cell.angle_gamma   90.00
#
_symmetry.space_group_name_H-M   'P 1'
#
loop_
_entity.id
_entity.type
_entity.pdbx_description
1 polymer ?
#
loop_
_entity_poly.entity_id
_entity_poly.type
_entity_poly.pdbx_seq_one_letter_code
_entity_poly.pdbx_strand_id
1 'polypeptide(L)'
;MIEEKYYDKSFYEEQQDGSFLSARRVLPLVKNAFHPKSVLDIGCGVGYWLKVWKEDLDTHDLLGIEGPYVTENIFQLDKNFLRIADLKQPLNIERRFDLVMSLEVAEHIPADCADVFVENLVRAGDVVLFSAAIIAQLGTYHINEQMPEYWAAKFLIHDYVPVDFIRPLIWNDDKIQYWYRQNIIVFIRRNRLNDFPGLKPVADQSNPQFLLRIHPEKYFSYVNEANQLRTFRGFTRYKLYHLKRWLKSLVK
;
A
#
# COMPACT_ATOMS: atom_id res chain seq x y z
N MET A 1 18.73 -9.95 6.32
CA MET A 1 18.36 -8.63 6.88
C MET A 1 17.33 -8.81 8.01
N ILE A 2 17.15 -7.86 8.93
CA ILE A 2 16.16 -7.99 10.04
C ILE A 2 14.75 -8.27 9.50
N GLU A 3 14.42 -7.74 8.32
CA GLU A 3 13.17 -7.93 7.57
C GLU A 3 12.86 -9.42 7.27
N GLU A 4 13.86 -10.24 6.89
CA GLU A 4 13.66 -11.67 6.58
C GLU A 4 13.19 -12.50 7.79
N LYS A 5 13.43 -12.03 9.03
CA LYS A 5 12.96 -12.72 10.24
C LYS A 5 11.46 -12.55 10.48
N TYR A 6 10.81 -11.57 9.84
CA TYR A 6 9.40 -11.21 10.12
C TYR A 6 8.43 -11.56 8.99
N TYR A 7 8.88 -11.68 7.75
CA TYR A 7 8.06 -12.09 6.61
C TYR A 7 8.22 -13.59 6.33
N ASP A 8 7.50 -14.43 7.09
CA ASP A 8 7.49 -15.89 6.87
C ASP A 8 6.42 -16.34 5.87
N LYS A 9 6.46 -17.62 5.45
CA LYS A 9 5.52 -18.18 4.48
C LYS A 9 4.05 -18.04 4.90
N SER A 10 3.76 -18.09 6.21
CA SER A 10 2.40 -17.99 6.73
C SER A 10 1.82 -16.57 6.66
N PHE A 11 2.67 -15.54 6.82
CA PHE A 11 2.28 -14.15 6.59
C PHE A 11 1.84 -13.93 5.13
N TYR A 12 2.58 -14.50 4.18
CA TYR A 12 2.17 -14.44 2.78
C TYR A 12 0.86 -15.22 2.58
N GLU A 13 0.73 -16.48 3.04
CA GLU A 13 -0.49 -17.31 2.83
C GLU A 13 -1.82 -16.70 3.31
N GLU A 14 -1.88 -16.01 4.46
CA GLU A 14 -3.13 -15.35 4.91
C GLU A 14 -3.38 -14.00 4.21
N GLN A 15 -2.34 -13.22 3.89
CA GLN A 15 -2.52 -11.99 3.10
C GLN A 15 -2.81 -12.28 1.61
N GLN A 16 -2.39 -13.45 1.11
CA GLN A 16 -2.45 -13.85 -0.29
C GLN A 16 -3.89 -13.78 -0.84
N ASP A 17 -4.88 -14.27 -0.10
CA ASP A 17 -6.30 -14.18 -0.50
C ASP A 17 -6.84 -12.75 -0.39
N GLY A 18 -6.49 -12.03 0.69
CA GLY A 18 -6.99 -10.68 0.95
C GLY A 18 -6.54 -9.64 -0.07
N SER A 19 -5.24 -9.64 -0.40
CA SER A 19 -4.65 -8.71 -1.37
C SER A 19 -5.13 -9.00 -2.80
N PHE A 20 -5.20 -10.27 -3.18
CA PHE A 20 -5.72 -10.67 -4.49
C PHE A 20 -7.19 -10.27 -4.67
N LEU A 21 -8.06 -10.60 -3.71
CA LEU A 21 -9.48 -10.22 -3.76
C LEU A 21 -9.66 -8.70 -3.77
N SER A 22 -8.89 -7.98 -2.95
CA SER A 22 -8.92 -6.51 -2.93
C SER A 22 -8.53 -5.93 -4.29
N ALA A 23 -7.44 -6.43 -4.89
CA ALA A 23 -6.97 -5.99 -6.21
C ALA A 23 -8.03 -6.17 -7.29
N ARG A 24 -8.72 -7.33 -7.32
CA ARG A 24 -9.81 -7.60 -8.29
C ARG A 24 -10.99 -6.64 -8.17
N ARG A 25 -11.19 -6.01 -7.01
CA ARG A 25 -12.27 -5.02 -6.79
C ARG A 25 -11.80 -3.60 -7.07
N VAL A 26 -10.57 -3.25 -6.69
CA VAL A 26 -10.02 -1.90 -6.82
C VAL A 26 -9.54 -1.61 -8.25
N LEU A 27 -8.77 -2.52 -8.84
CA LEU A 27 -8.10 -2.25 -10.12
C LEU A 27 -9.04 -2.00 -11.31
N PRO A 28 -10.25 -2.58 -11.42
CA PRO A 28 -11.21 -2.17 -12.45
C PRO A 28 -11.56 -0.67 -12.39
N LEU A 29 -11.66 -0.08 -11.20
CA LEU A 29 -11.91 1.36 -11.03
C LEU A 29 -10.73 2.17 -11.59
N VAL A 30 -9.51 1.71 -11.32
CA VAL A 30 -8.26 2.33 -11.80
C VAL A 30 -8.12 2.18 -13.31
N LYS A 31 -8.40 0.99 -13.87
CA LYS A 31 -8.40 0.74 -15.32
C LYS A 31 -9.38 1.65 -16.04
N ASN A 32 -10.60 1.77 -15.53
CA ASN A 32 -11.63 2.62 -16.15
C ASN A 32 -11.27 4.12 -16.09
N ALA A 33 -10.57 4.56 -15.05
CA ALA A 33 -10.17 5.95 -14.92
C ALA A 33 -8.98 6.32 -15.83
N PHE A 34 -7.97 5.44 -15.92
CA PHE A 34 -6.67 5.80 -16.50
C PHE A 34 -6.29 5.01 -17.77
N HIS A 35 -6.91 3.86 -18.01
CA HIS A 35 -6.59 2.94 -19.10
C HIS A 35 -5.08 2.69 -19.29
N PRO A 36 -4.32 2.38 -18.21
CA PRO A 36 -2.87 2.23 -18.33
C PRO A 36 -2.53 1.06 -19.26
N LYS A 37 -1.50 1.26 -20.07
CA LYS A 37 -0.89 0.21 -20.91
C LYS A 37 0.33 -0.39 -20.25
N SER A 38 0.96 0.36 -19.35
CA SER A 38 2.13 -0.04 -18.56
C SER A 38 1.95 0.25 -17.07
N VAL A 39 2.30 -0.70 -16.20
CA VAL A 39 2.18 -0.58 -14.75
C VAL A 39 3.48 -0.96 -14.05
N LEU A 40 3.93 -0.09 -13.14
CA LEU A 40 4.99 -0.37 -12.18
C LEU A 40 4.40 -0.52 -10.79
N ASP A 41 4.78 -1.56 -10.05
CA ASP A 41 4.40 -1.78 -8.65
C ASP A 41 5.66 -1.84 -7.76
N ILE A 42 5.89 -0.79 -6.97
CA ILE A 42 7.06 -0.67 -6.07
C ILE A 42 6.65 -1.14 -4.67
N GLY A 43 7.30 -2.20 -4.21
CA GLY A 43 6.86 -3.00 -3.07
C GLY A 43 5.72 -3.94 -3.45
N CYS A 44 5.88 -4.66 -4.56
CA CYS A 44 4.82 -5.51 -5.13
C CYS A 44 4.49 -6.75 -4.29
N GLY A 45 5.26 -7.02 -3.23
CA GLY A 45 5.19 -8.24 -2.45
C GLY A 45 5.31 -9.46 -3.37
N VAL A 46 4.40 -10.41 -3.21
CA VAL A 46 4.33 -11.60 -4.07
C VAL A 46 3.66 -11.36 -5.43
N GLY A 47 3.23 -10.13 -5.74
CA GLY A 47 2.80 -9.76 -7.10
C GLY A 47 1.32 -9.98 -7.43
N TYR A 48 0.43 -10.09 -6.44
CA TYR A 48 -1.01 -10.28 -6.73
C TYR A 48 -1.67 -9.13 -7.47
N TRP A 49 -1.29 -7.89 -7.15
CA TRP A 49 -1.83 -6.72 -7.84
C TRP A 49 -1.43 -6.75 -9.33
N LEU A 50 -0.18 -7.07 -9.63
CA LEU A 50 0.30 -7.30 -11.00
C LEU A 50 -0.38 -8.51 -11.66
N LYS A 51 -0.63 -9.59 -10.93
CA LYS A 51 -1.34 -10.76 -11.44
C LYS A 51 -2.75 -10.40 -11.92
N VAL A 52 -3.49 -9.61 -11.16
CA VAL A 52 -4.81 -9.11 -11.58
C VAL A 52 -4.70 -8.21 -12.82
N TRP A 53 -3.70 -7.33 -12.89
CA TRP A 53 -3.46 -6.55 -14.12
C TRP A 53 -3.26 -7.43 -15.35
N LYS A 54 -2.49 -8.51 -15.23
CA LYS A 54 -2.20 -9.43 -16.32
C LYS A 54 -3.39 -10.30 -16.71
N GLU A 55 -3.94 -11.03 -15.75
CA GLU A 55 -4.91 -12.10 -15.98
C GLU A 55 -6.35 -11.58 -16.14
N ASP A 56 -6.75 -10.61 -15.32
CA ASP A 56 -8.13 -10.11 -15.29
C ASP A 56 -8.33 -8.85 -16.15
N LEU A 57 -7.29 -8.03 -16.32
CA LEU A 57 -7.36 -6.71 -16.97
C LEU A 57 -6.51 -6.58 -18.24
N ASP A 58 -5.96 -7.69 -18.73
CA ASP A 58 -5.27 -7.82 -20.02
C ASP A 58 -4.09 -6.84 -20.23
N THR A 59 -3.44 -6.41 -19.15
CA THR A 59 -2.32 -5.46 -19.18
C THR A 59 -0.99 -6.19 -19.02
N HIS A 60 -0.11 -6.07 -20.02
CA HIS A 60 1.04 -6.96 -20.19
C HIS A 60 2.40 -6.31 -19.96
N ASP A 61 2.51 -4.99 -20.11
CA ASP A 61 3.74 -4.25 -19.80
C ASP A 61 3.78 -3.95 -18.30
N LEU A 62 4.28 -4.91 -17.53
CA LEU A 62 4.26 -4.90 -16.08
C LEU A 62 5.69 -4.98 -15.53
N LEU A 63 5.93 -4.32 -14.40
CA LEU A 63 7.14 -4.51 -13.61
C LEU A 63 6.80 -4.39 -12.12
N GLY A 64 7.26 -5.36 -11.34
CA GLY A 64 7.27 -5.32 -9.88
C GLY A 64 8.69 -5.08 -9.39
N ILE A 65 8.84 -4.26 -8.36
CA ILE A 65 10.11 -4.07 -7.65
C ILE A 65 9.90 -4.46 -6.20
N GLU A 66 10.77 -5.32 -5.65
CA GLU A 66 10.66 -5.79 -4.27
C GLU A 66 12.03 -6.04 -3.65
N GLY A 67 12.09 -6.06 -2.32
CA GLY A 67 13.26 -6.46 -1.55
C GLY A 67 13.63 -7.94 -1.74
N PRO A 68 14.85 -8.33 -1.31
CA PRO A 68 15.41 -9.66 -1.58
C PRO A 68 14.72 -10.83 -0.87
N TYR A 69 13.78 -10.54 0.05
CA TYR A 69 13.02 -11.56 0.78
C TYR A 69 11.89 -12.20 -0.04
N VAL A 70 11.47 -11.58 -1.14
CA VAL A 70 10.58 -12.23 -2.12
C VAL A 70 11.42 -13.03 -3.09
N THR A 71 11.19 -14.35 -3.12
CA THR A 71 11.89 -15.27 -4.00
C THR A 71 11.04 -15.64 -5.20
N GLU A 72 11.68 -16.09 -6.29
CA GLU A 72 11.02 -16.52 -7.52
C GLU A 72 9.91 -17.57 -7.25
N ASN A 73 10.07 -18.42 -6.23
CA ASN A 73 9.16 -19.52 -5.93
C ASN A 73 7.83 -19.08 -5.29
N ILE A 74 7.74 -17.86 -4.76
CA ILE A 74 6.51 -17.34 -4.12
C ILE A 74 5.86 -16.22 -4.92
N PHE A 75 6.57 -15.66 -5.91
CA PHE A 75 6.06 -14.63 -6.80
C PHE A 75 4.99 -15.21 -7.74
N GLN A 76 3.91 -14.47 -7.95
CA GLN A 76 2.68 -14.96 -8.59
C GLN A 76 2.67 -14.85 -10.12
N LEU A 77 3.73 -14.28 -10.69
CA LEU A 77 3.95 -14.12 -12.13
C LEU A 77 5.32 -14.68 -12.52
N ASP A 78 5.63 -14.70 -13.82
CA ASP A 78 6.98 -15.01 -14.28
C ASP A 78 7.99 -14.03 -13.69
N LYS A 79 9.19 -14.53 -13.38
CA LYS A 79 10.27 -13.71 -12.81
C LYS A 79 10.71 -12.53 -13.66
N ASN A 80 10.42 -12.55 -14.96
CA ASN A 80 10.70 -11.43 -15.86
C ASN A 80 9.89 -10.18 -15.51
N PHE A 81 8.81 -10.33 -14.73
CA PHE A 81 8.03 -9.23 -14.18
C PHE A 81 8.56 -8.74 -12.82
N LEU A 82 9.61 -9.33 -12.26
CA LEU A 82 10.14 -8.99 -10.94
C LEU A 82 11.58 -8.48 -11.05
N ARG A 83 11.85 -7.35 -10.37
CA ARG A 83 13.19 -6.83 -10.16
C ARG A 83 13.46 -6.68 -8.67
N ILE A 84 14.55 -7.30 -8.19
CA ILE A 84 14.97 -7.16 -6.79
C ILE A 84 15.78 -5.88 -6.63
N ALA A 85 15.39 -5.03 -5.68
CA ALA A 85 16.12 -3.82 -5.32
C ALA A 85 15.82 -3.38 -3.87
N ASP A 86 16.72 -2.61 -3.26
CA ASP A 86 16.44 -1.96 -1.97
C ASP A 86 15.57 -0.72 -2.18
N LEU A 87 14.31 -0.79 -1.75
CA LEU A 87 13.33 0.30 -1.88
C LEU A 87 13.71 1.56 -1.09
N LYS A 88 14.66 1.44 -0.15
CA LYS A 88 15.19 2.56 0.66
C LYS A 88 16.19 3.42 -0.11
N GLN A 89 16.65 2.95 -1.28
CA GLN A 89 17.67 3.59 -2.10
C GLN A 89 17.06 4.19 -3.37
N PRO A 90 17.74 5.15 -4.03
CA PRO A 90 17.35 5.59 -5.36
C PRO A 90 17.31 4.40 -6.34
N LEU A 91 16.18 4.25 -7.02
CA LEU A 91 15.98 3.18 -8.01
C LEU A 91 16.31 3.69 -9.41
N ASN A 92 17.16 2.97 -10.13
CA ASN A 92 17.39 3.24 -11.55
C ASN A 92 16.20 2.72 -12.36
N ILE A 93 15.25 3.59 -12.70
CA ILE A 93 14.08 3.26 -13.52
C ILE A 93 14.25 4.00 -14.86
N GLU A 94 14.64 3.26 -15.90
CA GLU A 94 15.10 3.83 -17.19
C GLU A 94 13.96 4.33 -18.09
N ARG A 95 12.71 4.12 -17.68
CA ARG A 95 11.51 4.50 -18.42
C ARG A 95 10.41 4.98 -17.49
N ARG A 96 9.36 5.54 -18.07
CA ARG A 96 8.13 5.88 -17.34
C ARG A 96 7.02 4.89 -17.67
N PHE A 97 6.09 4.77 -16.73
CA PHE A 97 4.90 3.93 -16.77
C PHE A 97 3.66 4.81 -16.75
N ASP A 98 2.56 4.29 -17.33
CA ASP A 98 1.28 5.01 -17.33
C ASP A 98 0.66 5.05 -15.93
N LEU A 99 0.91 4.02 -15.13
CA LEU A 99 0.52 3.93 -13.73
C LEU A 99 1.70 3.41 -12.89
N VAL A 100 1.96 4.08 -11.77
CA VAL A 100 2.86 3.61 -10.71
C VAL A 100 2.01 3.25 -9.50
N MET A 101 2.35 2.17 -8.82
CA MET A 101 1.66 1.66 -7.65
C MET A 101 2.63 1.48 -6.49
N SER A 102 2.14 1.71 -5.28
CA SER A 102 2.79 1.28 -4.04
C SER A 102 1.75 1.24 -2.92
N LEU A 103 1.42 0.05 -2.45
CA LEU A 103 0.25 -0.17 -1.59
C LEU A 103 0.62 -0.93 -0.31
N GLU A 104 0.51 -0.25 0.84
CA GLU A 104 0.94 -0.74 2.17
C GLU A 104 2.43 -1.13 2.19
N VAL A 105 3.27 -0.20 1.71
CA VAL A 105 4.73 -0.37 1.62
C VAL A 105 5.47 0.70 2.42
N ALA A 106 5.03 1.96 2.32
CA ALA A 106 5.78 3.11 2.82
C ALA A 106 5.93 3.11 4.36
N GLU A 107 5.03 2.44 5.08
CA GLU A 107 5.11 2.21 6.53
C GLU A 107 6.29 1.33 6.96
N HIS A 108 6.87 0.57 6.03
CA HIS A 108 8.06 -0.25 6.23
C HIS A 108 9.35 0.50 5.85
N ILE A 109 9.24 1.68 5.23
CA ILE A 109 10.38 2.49 4.81
C ILE A 109 10.77 3.43 5.96
N PRO A 110 12.04 3.45 6.39
CA PRO A 110 12.52 4.39 7.41
C PRO A 110 12.16 5.85 7.07
N ALA A 111 11.82 6.65 8.08
CA ALA A 111 11.34 8.02 7.87
C ALA A 111 12.36 8.92 7.15
N ASP A 112 13.65 8.68 7.33
CA ASP A 112 14.77 9.34 6.65
C ASP A 112 14.93 8.90 5.18
N CYS A 113 14.35 7.76 4.78
CA CYS A 113 14.28 7.30 3.39
C CYS A 113 12.97 7.71 2.68
N ALA A 114 12.02 8.33 3.38
CA ALA A 114 10.69 8.61 2.84
C ALA A 114 10.71 9.54 1.61
N ASP A 115 11.59 10.52 1.58
CA ASP A 115 11.74 11.43 0.42
C ASP A 115 12.29 10.69 -0.80
N VAL A 116 13.34 9.88 -0.62
CA VAL A 116 13.90 9.03 -1.69
C VAL A 116 12.85 8.07 -2.23
N PHE A 117 12.03 7.49 -1.35
CA PHE A 117 10.96 6.58 -1.75
C PHE A 117 9.89 7.28 -2.60
N VAL A 118 9.43 8.46 -2.19
CA VAL A 118 8.48 9.26 -2.99
C VAL A 118 9.12 9.68 -4.32
N GLU A 119 10.39 10.08 -4.33
CA GLU A 119 11.14 10.40 -5.56
C GLU A 119 11.15 9.23 -6.56
N ASN A 120 11.34 7.99 -6.07
CA ASN A 120 11.29 6.80 -6.92
C ASN A 120 9.92 6.64 -7.61
N LEU A 121 8.82 6.91 -6.90
CA LEU A 121 7.46 6.81 -7.44
C LEU A 121 7.21 7.89 -8.50
N VAL A 122 7.50 9.16 -8.18
CA VAL A 122 7.17 10.30 -9.08
C VAL A 122 8.07 10.37 -10.32
N ARG A 123 9.30 9.85 -10.24
CA ARG A 123 10.17 9.70 -11.43
C ARG A 123 9.60 8.66 -12.40
N ALA A 124 8.99 7.60 -11.87
CA ALA A 124 8.52 6.47 -12.66
C ALA A 124 7.21 6.73 -13.42
N GLY A 125 6.39 7.72 -13.08
CA GLY A 125 5.14 8.00 -13.80
C GLY A 125 4.37 9.17 -13.21
N ASP A 126 3.42 9.73 -13.99
CA ASP A 126 2.65 10.92 -13.58
C ASP A 126 1.36 10.60 -12.82
N VAL A 127 0.99 9.33 -12.72
CA VAL A 127 -0.16 8.84 -11.97
C VAL A 127 0.33 7.77 -11.01
N VAL A 128 0.15 8.01 -9.71
CA VAL A 128 0.60 7.13 -8.63
C VAL A 128 -0.60 6.67 -7.81
N LEU A 129 -0.90 5.38 -7.78
CA LEU A 129 -1.84 4.77 -6.85
C LEU A 129 -1.09 4.36 -5.58
N PHE A 130 -1.40 5.02 -4.47
CA PHE A 130 -0.61 4.94 -3.26
C PHE A 130 -1.46 4.56 -2.05
N SER A 131 -0.91 3.73 -1.15
CA SER A 131 -1.45 3.55 0.20
C SER A 131 -0.32 3.26 1.19
N ALA A 132 -0.51 3.67 2.44
CA ALA A 132 0.40 3.39 3.53
C ALA A 132 -0.37 3.39 4.85
N ALA A 133 0.05 2.53 5.78
CA ALA A 133 -0.55 2.44 7.09
C ALA A 133 -0.49 3.77 7.86
N ILE A 134 -1.63 4.17 8.43
CA ILE A 134 -1.72 5.34 9.30
C ILE A 134 -1.14 5.07 10.69
N ILE A 135 -0.80 6.13 11.42
CA ILE A 135 -0.31 6.02 12.81
C ILE A 135 -1.26 5.16 13.64
N ALA A 136 -0.67 4.21 14.35
CA ALA A 136 -1.33 3.21 15.19
C ALA A 136 -2.15 2.17 14.43
N GLN A 137 -2.13 2.11 13.10
CA GLN A 137 -2.78 1.02 12.35
C GLN A 137 -2.24 -0.35 12.81
N LEU A 138 -0.98 -0.40 13.23
CA LEU A 138 -0.22 -1.58 13.59
C LEU A 138 -0.08 -2.54 12.41
N GLY A 139 0.89 -3.42 12.52
CA GLY A 139 1.12 -4.50 11.58
C GLY A 139 2.50 -5.09 11.78
N THR A 140 2.89 -6.00 10.90
CA THR A 140 4.19 -6.65 10.98
C THR A 140 5.26 -5.68 10.50
N TYR A 141 6.17 -5.29 11.38
CA TYR A 141 7.33 -4.45 11.04
C TYR A 141 6.95 -3.06 10.45
N HIS A 142 5.91 -2.43 10.98
CA HIS A 142 5.62 -1.03 10.66
C HIS A 142 6.56 -0.14 11.47
N ILE A 143 7.48 0.54 10.79
CA ILE A 143 8.50 1.40 11.41
C ILE A 143 8.26 2.89 11.15
N ASN A 144 7.38 3.22 10.20
CA ASN A 144 7.10 4.58 9.76
C ASN A 144 5.62 4.75 9.38
N GLU A 145 4.72 4.38 10.29
CA GLU A 145 3.31 4.73 10.14
C GLU A 145 3.15 6.25 10.17
N GLN A 146 2.43 6.80 9.19
CA GLN A 146 2.29 8.25 9.03
C GLN A 146 0.87 8.60 8.56
N MET A 147 0.41 9.79 8.89
CA MET A 147 -0.89 10.26 8.40
C MET A 147 -0.85 10.46 6.87
N PRO A 148 -1.97 10.28 6.14
CA PRO A 148 -1.98 10.47 4.68
C PRO A 148 -1.52 11.86 4.24
N GLU A 149 -1.73 12.88 5.06
CA GLU A 149 -1.29 14.26 4.84
C GLU A 149 0.25 14.39 4.83
N TYR A 150 0.97 13.57 5.60
CA TYR A 150 2.43 13.52 5.57
C TYR A 150 2.93 13.08 4.19
N TRP A 151 2.33 12.01 3.65
CA TRP A 151 2.66 11.51 2.31
C TRP A 151 2.23 12.51 1.24
N ALA A 152 1.04 13.11 1.36
CA ALA A 152 0.56 14.12 0.44
C ALA A 152 1.48 15.35 0.38
N ALA A 153 2.02 15.80 1.53
CA ALA A 153 2.99 16.89 1.55
C ALA A 153 4.26 16.57 0.74
N LYS A 154 4.74 15.32 0.80
CA LYS A 154 5.90 14.87 -0.01
C LYS A 154 5.57 14.83 -1.51
N PHE A 155 4.41 14.30 -1.88
CA PHE A 155 3.95 14.33 -3.28
C PHE A 155 3.80 15.76 -3.81
N LEU A 156 3.29 16.68 -3.01
CA LEU A 156 3.09 18.09 -3.38
C LEU A 156 4.40 18.81 -3.72
N ILE A 157 5.53 18.46 -3.08
CA ILE A 157 6.86 19.00 -3.43
C ILE A 157 7.21 18.73 -4.90
N HIS A 158 6.69 17.63 -5.46
CA HIS A 158 6.91 17.23 -6.86
C HIS A 158 5.75 17.64 -7.80
N ASP A 159 4.85 18.52 -7.36
CA ASP A 159 3.64 18.96 -8.08
C ASP A 159 2.63 17.84 -8.37
N TYR A 160 2.53 16.86 -7.46
CA TYR A 160 1.48 15.85 -7.47
C TYR A 160 0.39 16.22 -6.47
N VAL A 161 -0.87 16.14 -6.91
CA VAL A 161 -2.04 16.43 -6.07
C VAL A 161 -2.84 15.17 -5.80
N PRO A 162 -3.43 15.02 -4.60
CA PRO A 162 -4.31 13.90 -4.31
C PRO A 162 -5.61 14.00 -5.11
N VAL A 163 -6.13 12.85 -5.53
CA VAL A 163 -7.40 12.66 -6.20
C VAL A 163 -8.10 11.46 -5.57
N ASP A 164 -8.91 11.72 -4.55
CA ASP A 164 -9.53 10.69 -3.71
C ASP A 164 -10.89 10.23 -4.28
N PHE A 165 -10.87 9.65 -5.48
CA PHE A 165 -12.07 9.11 -6.11
C PHE A 165 -12.34 7.64 -5.76
N ILE A 166 -11.32 6.90 -5.29
CA ILE A 166 -11.42 5.45 -5.05
C ILE A 166 -12.11 5.16 -3.71
N ARG A 167 -11.65 5.74 -2.60
CA ARG A 167 -12.17 5.40 -1.25
C ARG A 167 -13.68 5.55 -1.14
N PRO A 168 -14.33 6.61 -1.68
CA PRO A 168 -15.78 6.71 -1.66
C PRO A 168 -16.52 5.55 -2.34
N LEU A 169 -15.90 4.91 -3.35
CA LEU A 169 -16.50 3.81 -4.11
C LEU A 169 -16.32 2.45 -3.44
N ILE A 170 -15.27 2.30 -2.62
CA ILE A 170 -14.92 1.02 -2.00
C ILE A 170 -15.20 0.95 -0.50
N TRP A 171 -15.58 2.07 0.15
CA TRP A 171 -15.64 2.20 1.61
C TRP A 171 -16.44 1.09 2.31
N ASN A 172 -17.57 0.67 1.74
CA ASN A 172 -18.45 -0.34 2.34
C ASN A 172 -18.35 -1.72 1.68
N ASP A 173 -17.35 -1.96 0.81
CA ASP A 173 -17.14 -3.27 0.19
C ASP A 173 -16.30 -4.17 1.12
N ASP A 174 -16.97 -5.04 1.86
CA ASP A 174 -16.37 -5.96 2.83
C ASP A 174 -15.45 -7.03 2.20
N LYS A 175 -15.46 -7.16 0.88
CA LYS A 175 -14.53 -8.03 0.13
C LYS A 175 -13.16 -7.41 -0.05
N ILE A 176 -13.01 -6.12 0.29
CA ILE A 176 -11.74 -5.40 0.25
C ILE A 176 -11.22 -5.26 1.67
N GLN A 177 -9.93 -5.52 1.87
CA GLN A 177 -9.32 -5.34 3.18
C GLN A 177 -9.47 -3.90 3.67
N TYR A 178 -9.77 -3.72 4.95
CA TYR A 178 -10.13 -2.40 5.48
C TYR A 178 -9.02 -1.36 5.29
N TRP A 179 -7.76 -1.78 5.34
CA TRP A 179 -6.61 -0.88 5.15
C TRP A 179 -6.59 -0.28 3.74
N TYR A 180 -6.89 -1.06 2.70
CA TYR A 180 -7.02 -0.52 1.34
C TYR A 180 -8.21 0.44 1.20
N ARG A 181 -9.36 0.11 1.80
CA ARG A 181 -10.54 1.00 1.83
C ARG A 181 -10.23 2.34 2.50
N GLN A 182 -9.34 2.31 3.50
CA GLN A 182 -8.97 3.46 4.30
C GLN A 182 -7.87 4.32 3.66
N ASN A 183 -6.84 3.68 3.11
CA ASN A 183 -5.55 4.32 2.86
C ASN A 183 -5.29 4.63 1.38
N ILE A 184 -5.99 3.97 0.43
CA ILE A 184 -5.73 4.17 -1.00
C ILE A 184 -6.08 5.60 -1.43
N ILE A 185 -5.12 6.29 -2.05
CA ILE A 185 -5.30 7.61 -2.67
C ILE A 185 -4.52 7.60 -3.99
N VAL A 186 -5.07 8.24 -5.02
CA VAL A 186 -4.32 8.49 -6.26
C VAL A 186 -3.67 9.87 -6.18
N PHE A 187 -2.40 9.97 -6.56
CA PHE A 187 -1.69 11.21 -6.75
C PHE A 187 -1.42 11.42 -8.24
N ILE A 188 -1.81 12.58 -8.77
CA ILE A 188 -1.64 12.91 -10.18
C ILE A 188 -0.79 14.16 -10.30
N ARG A 189 0.21 14.14 -11.19
CA ARG A 189 0.97 15.35 -11.53
C ARG A 189 0.01 16.41 -12.06
N ARG A 190 0.04 17.62 -11.48
CA ARG A 190 -1.00 18.64 -11.69
C ARG A 190 -1.28 18.94 -13.16
N ASN A 191 -0.24 19.03 -14.00
CA ASN A 191 -0.40 19.30 -15.43
C ASN A 191 -1.09 18.16 -16.21
N ARG A 192 -1.01 16.91 -15.72
CA ARG A 192 -1.67 15.74 -16.31
C ARG A 192 -3.14 15.60 -15.93
N LEU A 193 -3.66 16.36 -14.97
CA LEU A 193 -5.11 16.37 -14.67
C LEU A 193 -5.97 16.80 -15.86
N ASN A 194 -5.39 17.53 -16.83
CA ASN A 194 -6.10 17.88 -18.07
C ASN A 194 -6.46 16.65 -18.92
N ASP A 195 -5.71 15.56 -18.79
CA ASP A 195 -5.96 14.31 -19.51
C ASP A 195 -7.15 13.53 -18.90
N PHE A 196 -7.54 13.88 -17.67
CA PHE A 196 -8.60 13.21 -16.91
C PHE A 196 -9.68 14.21 -16.47
N PRO A 197 -10.43 14.80 -17.42
CA PRO A 197 -11.36 15.90 -17.11
C PRO A 197 -12.43 15.51 -16.07
N GLY A 198 -12.86 14.25 -16.05
CA GLY A 198 -13.80 13.74 -15.05
C GLY A 198 -13.25 13.69 -13.62
N LEU A 199 -11.92 13.72 -13.45
CA LEU A 199 -11.27 13.70 -12.14
C LEU A 199 -10.94 15.10 -11.61
N LYS A 200 -11.00 16.15 -12.44
CA LYS A 200 -10.74 17.54 -12.00
C LYS A 200 -11.61 17.97 -10.82
N PRO A 201 -12.96 17.78 -10.84
CA PRO A 201 -13.79 18.17 -9.70
C PRO A 201 -13.44 17.38 -8.43
N VAL A 202 -13.01 16.12 -8.56
CA VAL A 202 -12.57 15.30 -7.42
C VAL A 202 -11.23 15.79 -6.87
N ALA A 203 -10.30 16.16 -7.74
CA ALA A 203 -9.02 16.75 -7.35
C ALA A 203 -9.22 18.06 -6.59
N ASP A 204 -10.12 18.93 -7.06
CA ASP A 204 -10.44 20.22 -6.41
C ASP A 204 -11.06 20.04 -5.02
N GLN A 205 -11.78 18.93 -4.79
CA GLN A 205 -12.38 18.56 -3.50
C GLN A 205 -11.41 17.78 -2.59
N SER A 206 -10.36 17.18 -3.16
CA SER A 206 -9.38 16.39 -2.42
C SER A 206 -8.38 17.31 -1.72
N ASN A 207 -8.75 17.79 -0.54
CA ASN A 207 -7.88 18.69 0.22
C ASN A 207 -6.70 17.90 0.83
N PRO A 208 -5.44 18.21 0.46
CA PRO A 208 -4.26 17.49 0.95
C PRO A 208 -4.01 17.62 2.46
N GLN A 209 -4.72 18.52 3.15
CA GLN A 209 -4.64 18.71 4.61
C GLN A 209 -5.76 17.97 5.37
N PHE A 210 -6.71 17.34 4.68
CA PHE A 210 -7.86 16.65 5.28
C PHE A 210 -8.14 15.32 4.56
N LEU A 211 -7.15 14.44 4.55
CA LEU A 211 -7.17 13.13 3.90
C LEU A 211 -7.40 11.96 4.86
N LEU A 212 -7.06 12.11 6.14
CA LEU A 212 -7.20 11.08 7.15
C LEU A 212 -8.65 10.60 7.23
N ARG A 213 -8.83 9.29 7.12
CA ARG A 213 -10.07 8.60 7.42
C ARG A 213 -9.74 7.40 8.29
N ILE A 214 -10.60 7.12 9.26
CA ILE A 214 -10.52 5.89 10.05
C ILE A 214 -11.71 5.03 9.69
N HIS A 215 -11.45 3.86 9.13
CA HIS A 215 -12.50 2.93 8.75
C HIS A 215 -13.19 2.36 10.02
N PRO A 216 -14.53 2.21 10.03
CA PRO A 216 -15.26 1.70 11.20
C PRO A 216 -14.73 0.37 11.73
N GLU A 217 -14.37 -0.57 10.85
CA GLU A 217 -13.79 -1.86 11.28
C GLU A 217 -12.51 -1.66 12.11
N LYS A 218 -11.63 -0.73 11.71
CA LYS A 218 -10.42 -0.43 12.45
C LYS A 218 -10.73 0.28 13.76
N TYR A 219 -11.59 1.29 13.71
CA TYR A 219 -12.05 1.98 14.91
C TYR A 219 -12.64 1.02 15.95
N PHE A 220 -13.56 0.14 15.54
CA PHE A 220 -14.19 -0.83 16.43
C PHE A 220 -13.23 -1.93 16.88
N SER A 221 -12.19 -2.26 16.11
CA SER A 221 -11.12 -3.14 16.60
C SER A 221 -10.42 -2.57 17.83
N TYR A 222 -10.12 -1.26 17.86
CA TYR A 222 -9.53 -0.61 19.04
C TYR A 222 -10.51 -0.56 20.20
N VAL A 223 -11.79 -0.25 19.95
CA VAL A 223 -12.82 -0.24 21.00
C VAL A 223 -12.95 -1.63 21.63
N ASN A 224 -12.93 -2.69 20.81
CA ASN A 224 -13.00 -4.07 21.29
C ASN A 224 -11.75 -4.44 22.10
N GLU A 225 -10.55 -4.08 21.64
CA GLU A 225 -9.31 -4.31 22.39
C GLU A 225 -9.32 -3.57 23.74
N ALA A 226 -9.69 -2.28 23.74
CA ALA A 226 -9.81 -1.48 24.95
C ALA A 226 -10.85 -2.06 25.93
N ASN A 227 -11.98 -2.56 25.44
CA ASN A 227 -12.99 -3.20 26.28
C ASN A 227 -12.51 -4.52 26.89
N GLN A 228 -11.73 -5.32 26.15
CA GLN A 228 -11.13 -6.53 26.73
C GLN A 228 -10.19 -6.18 27.90
N LEU A 229 -9.38 -5.13 27.75
CA LEU A 229 -8.45 -4.66 28.78
C LEU A 229 -9.11 -4.15 30.07
N ARG A 230 -10.40 -3.76 30.02
CA ARG A 230 -11.14 -3.30 31.21
C ARG A 230 -11.44 -4.42 32.21
N THR A 231 -11.31 -5.68 31.82
CA THR A 231 -11.51 -6.83 32.72
C THR A 231 -10.16 -7.32 33.26
N PHE A 232 -10.10 -7.75 34.52
CA PHE A 232 -8.87 -8.34 35.09
C PHE A 232 -8.35 -9.53 34.27
N ARG A 233 -9.27 -10.34 33.71
CA ARG A 233 -8.95 -11.47 32.81
C ARG A 233 -8.39 -11.00 31.45
N GLY A 234 -8.94 -9.94 30.88
CA GLY A 234 -8.42 -9.40 29.61
C GLY A 234 -7.09 -8.67 29.79
N PHE A 235 -6.88 -7.96 30.90
CA PHE A 235 -5.58 -7.35 31.22
C PHE A 235 -4.47 -8.40 31.40
N THR A 236 -4.76 -9.47 32.15
CA THR A 236 -3.82 -10.60 32.33
C THR A 236 -3.56 -11.31 31.01
N ARG A 237 -4.59 -11.56 30.18
CA ARG A 237 -4.44 -12.15 28.84
C ARG A 237 -3.62 -11.27 27.89
N TYR A 238 -3.79 -9.95 27.91
CA TYR A 238 -3.00 -9.01 27.12
C TYR A 238 -1.52 -8.99 27.51
N LYS A 239 -1.22 -8.91 28.81
CA LYS A 239 0.17 -9.01 29.30
C LYS A 239 0.82 -10.34 28.89
N LEU A 240 0.06 -11.43 28.95
CA LEU A 240 0.51 -12.75 28.51
C LEU A 240 0.66 -12.85 26.98
N TYR A 241 -0.12 -12.11 26.18
CA TYR A 241 0.02 -12.08 24.72
C TYR A 241 1.35 -11.46 24.30
N HIS A 242 1.71 -10.30 24.86
CA HIS A 242 3.02 -9.66 24.62
C HIS A 242 4.16 -10.53 25.12
N LEU A 243 4.01 -11.18 26.28
CA LEU A 243 4.99 -12.14 26.80
C LEU A 243 5.14 -13.34 25.85
N LYS A 244 4.04 -13.88 25.31
CA LYS A 244 4.07 -14.99 24.33
C LYS A 244 4.69 -14.58 23.00
N ARG A 245 4.41 -13.38 22.49
CA ARG A 245 5.06 -12.84 21.27
C ARG A 245 6.55 -12.64 21.50
N TRP A 246 6.94 -12.06 22.63
CA TRP A 246 8.34 -11.89 23.02
C TRP A 246 9.06 -13.24 23.19
N LEU A 247 8.45 -14.21 23.87
CA LEU A 247 9.01 -15.57 23.99
C LEU A 247 9.14 -16.26 22.64
N LYS A 248 8.16 -16.13 21.73
CA LYS A 248 8.27 -16.64 20.35
C LYS A 248 9.40 -15.98 19.56
N SER A 249 9.75 -14.72 19.85
CA SER A 249 10.89 -14.03 19.22
C SER A 249 12.27 -14.48 19.72
N LEU A 250 12.33 -15.16 20.89
CA LEU A 250 13.57 -15.64 21.51
C LEU A 250 13.96 -17.08 21.11
N VAL A 251 13.01 -17.86 20.57
CA VAL A 251 13.21 -19.29 20.23
C VAL A 251 13.67 -19.48 18.76
N LYS A 252 14.23 -18.45 18.11
CA LYS A 252 14.74 -18.52 16.72
C LYS A 252 16.05 -17.76 16.48
#